data_AF-A0A370JIY7-F1
#
_entry.id   AF-A0A370JIY7-F1
#
_cell.length_a   1.000
_cell.length_b   1.000
_cell.length_c   1.000
_cell.angle_alpha   90.00
_cell.angle_beta   90.00
_cell.angle_gamma   90.00
#
_symmetry.space_group_name_H-M   'P 1'
#
loop_
_entity.id
_entity.type
_entity.pdbx_description
1 polymer ?
#
loop_
_entity_poly.entity_id
_entity_poly.type
_entity_poly.pdbx_seq_one_letter_code
_entity_poly.pdbx_strand_id
1 'polypeptide(L)'
;MMSNRALQITARRVAAQKPTTAFARFASPAAVATNTHFLHRRQVATQHVSVDNNDILVAQRKLRPVSPHLGIYKPQITWIPSMFNRITGAILSGGFYLFGIGYLVAPAFGWHLESAVLAASFATWPIAAKVLAKMSLALPFTFHSFNGLRHLMWDMTKGITNAQVARSGWFVVGLSFVSAFYLAVGY
;
A
#
# COMPACT_ATOMS: atom_id res chain seq x y z
N MET A 1 -38.80 19.49 -13.90
CA MET A 1 -37.53 19.08 -14.55
C MET A 1 -37.68 18.54 -15.98
N MET A 2 -38.87 18.18 -16.47
CA MET A 2 -39.05 17.60 -17.83
C MET A 2 -39.09 18.64 -18.97
N SER A 3 -39.37 19.91 -18.69
CA SER A 3 -39.52 20.97 -19.71
C SER A 3 -38.22 21.29 -20.47
N ASN A 4 -37.08 21.29 -19.78
CA ASN A 4 -35.79 21.64 -20.40
C ASN A 4 -35.25 20.55 -21.33
N ARG A 5 -35.56 19.28 -21.08
CA ARG A 5 -35.14 18.17 -21.96
C ARG A 5 -35.97 18.12 -23.24
N ALA A 6 -37.27 18.39 -23.14
CA ALA A 6 -38.15 18.48 -24.31
C ALA A 6 -37.67 19.60 -25.27
N LEU A 7 -37.40 20.79 -24.74
CA LEU A 7 -36.88 21.93 -25.53
C LEU A 7 -35.54 21.61 -26.23
N GLN A 8 -34.62 20.92 -25.54
CA GLN A 8 -33.32 20.55 -26.11
C GLN A 8 -33.42 19.49 -27.22
N ILE A 9 -34.38 18.57 -27.12
CA ILE A 9 -34.61 17.55 -28.16
C ILE A 9 -35.28 18.18 -29.39
N THR A 10 -36.22 19.10 -29.19
CA THR A 10 -36.90 19.81 -30.29
C THR A 10 -35.93 20.69 -31.08
N ALA A 11 -35.04 21.43 -30.40
CA ALA A 11 -34.03 22.25 -31.05
C ALA A 11 -33.05 21.42 -31.91
N ARG A 12 -32.71 20.20 -31.47
CA ARG A 12 -31.84 19.29 -32.24
C ARG A 12 -32.52 18.73 -33.50
N ARG A 13 -33.84 18.51 -33.48
CA ARG A 13 -34.58 18.06 -34.67
C ARG A 13 -34.67 19.14 -35.75
N VAL A 14 -34.83 20.41 -35.36
CA VAL A 14 -34.87 21.54 -36.29
C VAL A 14 -33.50 21.75 -36.95
N ALA A 15 -32.41 21.64 -36.18
CA ALA A 15 -31.05 21.77 -36.72
C ALA A 15 -30.62 20.60 -37.64
N ALA A 16 -31.29 19.44 -37.57
CA ALA A 16 -30.98 18.27 -38.40
C ALA A 16 -31.79 18.19 -39.71
N GLN A 17 -32.74 19.11 -39.94
CA GLN A 17 -33.48 19.17 -41.20
C GLN A 17 -32.56 19.67 -42.32
N LYS A 18 -32.23 18.78 -43.27
CA LYS A 18 -31.51 19.14 -44.50
C LYS A 18 -32.46 19.93 -45.42
N PRO A 19 -32.05 21.08 -45.97
CA PRO A 19 -32.90 21.87 -46.85
C PRO A 19 -33.10 21.14 -48.19
N THR A 20 -34.34 20.79 -48.51
CA THR A 20 -34.71 20.02 -49.71
C THR A 20 -35.25 20.88 -50.86
N THR A 21 -35.00 22.19 -50.86
CA THR A 21 -35.45 23.08 -51.95
C THR A 21 -34.29 23.80 -52.61
N ALA A 22 -34.30 23.83 -53.96
CA ALA A 22 -33.24 24.37 -54.81
C ALA A 22 -32.97 25.88 -54.62
N PHE A 23 -33.81 26.59 -53.87
CA PHE A 23 -33.63 28.00 -53.52
C PHE A 23 -32.76 28.26 -52.28
N ALA A 24 -32.34 27.23 -51.54
CA ALA A 24 -31.49 27.40 -50.35
C ALA A 24 -30.01 27.74 -50.66
N ARG A 25 -29.60 27.78 -51.93
CA ARG A 25 -28.20 27.97 -52.34
C ARG A 25 -27.74 29.43 -52.44
N PHE A 26 -28.65 30.41 -52.37
CA PHE A 26 -28.29 31.84 -52.49
C PHE A 26 -28.46 32.67 -51.21
N ALA A 27 -28.86 32.05 -50.08
CA ALA A 27 -29.13 32.75 -48.83
C ALA A 27 -28.00 32.64 -47.78
N SER A 28 -26.74 32.46 -48.19
CA SER A 28 -25.63 32.30 -47.25
C SER A 28 -24.37 33.07 -47.66
N PRO A 29 -24.36 34.41 -47.50
CA PRO A 29 -23.15 35.05 -46.99
C PRO A 29 -23.39 35.85 -45.70
N ALA A 30 -24.65 36.09 -45.30
CA ALA A 30 -24.94 36.83 -44.07
C ALA A 30 -24.69 36.01 -42.78
N ALA A 31 -24.92 34.70 -42.82
CA ALA A 31 -24.71 33.82 -41.66
C ALA A 31 -23.22 33.50 -41.37
N VAL A 32 -22.32 33.78 -42.32
CA VAL A 32 -20.86 33.57 -42.17
C VAL A 32 -20.16 34.83 -41.62
N ALA A 33 -20.78 36.01 -41.77
CA ALA A 33 -20.26 37.28 -41.24
C ALA A 33 -20.57 37.48 -39.74
N THR A 34 -21.48 36.70 -39.17
CA THR A 34 -21.66 36.68 -37.71
C THR A 34 -20.57 35.79 -37.13
N ASN A 35 -19.53 36.44 -36.58
CA ASN A 35 -18.45 35.83 -35.83
C ASN A 35 -18.95 35.27 -34.48
N THR A 36 -20.06 34.53 -34.49
CA THR A 36 -20.58 33.80 -33.35
C THR A 36 -19.73 32.55 -33.23
N HIS A 37 -18.55 32.71 -32.65
CA HIS A 37 -17.94 31.64 -31.89
C HIS A 37 -18.98 31.22 -30.85
N PHE A 38 -19.80 30.22 -31.18
CA PHE A 38 -20.49 29.43 -30.20
C PHE A 38 -19.40 28.70 -29.42
N LEU A 39 -18.72 29.44 -28.55
CA LEU A 39 -17.93 28.89 -27.47
C LEU A 39 -18.93 28.01 -26.75
N HIS A 40 -18.79 26.69 -26.94
CA HIS A 40 -19.49 25.69 -26.16
C HIS A 40 -18.92 25.79 -24.75
N ARG A 41 -19.25 26.89 -24.05
CA ARG A 41 -18.91 27.13 -22.66
C ARG A 41 -19.83 26.20 -21.91
N ARG A 42 -19.36 24.96 -21.72
CA ARG A 42 -19.98 24.00 -20.83
C ARG A 42 -20.09 24.71 -19.48
N GLN A 43 -21.28 25.16 -19.12
CA GLN A 43 -21.51 25.75 -17.81
C GLN A 43 -21.42 24.61 -16.80
N VAL A 44 -20.20 24.35 -16.33
CA VAL A 44 -19.97 23.43 -15.22
C VAL A 44 -20.32 24.21 -13.97
N ALA A 45 -21.57 24.09 -13.54
CA ALA A 45 -22.00 24.59 -12.24
C ALA A 45 -21.42 23.67 -11.17
N THR A 46 -20.58 24.22 -10.29
CA THR A 46 -20.11 23.52 -9.10
C THR A 46 -21.19 23.66 -8.03
N GLN A 47 -21.71 22.52 -7.54
CA GLN A 47 -22.56 22.50 -6.36
C GLN A 47 -21.72 22.23 -5.12
N HIS A 48 -22.03 22.92 -4.03
CA HIS A 48 -21.45 22.64 -2.72
C HIS A 48 -22.02 21.30 -2.21
N VAL A 49 -21.18 20.26 -2.18
CA VAL A 49 -21.57 18.93 -1.71
C VAL A 49 -21.50 18.92 -0.19
N SER A 50 -22.63 18.74 0.49
CA SER A 50 -22.66 18.42 1.92
C SER A 50 -21.99 17.06 2.16
N VAL A 51 -21.29 16.89 3.28
CA VAL A 51 -20.48 15.69 3.59
C VAL A 51 -21.30 14.38 3.48
N ASP A 52 -22.61 14.44 3.70
CA ASP A 52 -23.56 13.31 3.62
C ASP A 52 -23.89 12.83 2.19
N ASN A 53 -23.65 13.62 1.13
CA ASN A 53 -24.08 13.26 -0.24
C ASN A 53 -22.90 12.87 -1.16
N ASN A 54 -21.97 12.07 -0.64
CA ASN A 54 -20.77 11.63 -1.38
C ASN A 54 -20.92 10.28 -2.12
N ASP A 55 -22.08 9.63 -2.04
CA ASP A 55 -22.30 8.27 -2.59
C ASP A 55 -21.99 8.16 -4.08
N ILE A 56 -22.36 9.18 -4.86
CA ILE A 56 -22.08 9.24 -6.30
C ILE A 56 -20.58 9.31 -6.54
N LEU A 57 -19.84 10.10 -5.76
CA LEU A 57 -18.39 10.21 -5.87
C LEU A 57 -17.69 8.92 -5.43
N VAL A 58 -18.20 8.25 -4.39
CA VAL A 58 -17.71 6.94 -3.94
C VAL A 58 -17.94 5.88 -5.03
N ALA A 59 -19.14 5.82 -5.61
CA ALA A 59 -19.47 4.92 -6.71
C ALA A 59 -18.56 5.15 -7.92
N GLN A 60 -18.30 6.40 -8.27
CA GLN A 60 -17.36 6.76 -9.34
C GLN A 60 -15.90 6.40 -9.01
N ARG A 61 -15.46 6.52 -7.75
CA ARG A 61 -14.09 6.14 -7.34
C ARG A 61 -13.85 4.64 -7.43
N LYS A 62 -14.86 3.81 -7.16
CA LYS A 62 -14.77 2.34 -7.30
C LYS A 62 -14.55 1.88 -8.75
N LEU A 63 -15.01 2.66 -9.74
CA LEU A 63 -14.82 2.37 -11.17
C LEU A 63 -13.43 2.78 -11.69
N ARG A 64 -12.66 3.55 -10.91
CA ARG A 64 -11.33 3.98 -11.32
C ARG A 64 -10.32 2.88 -11.02
N PRO A 65 -9.47 2.47 -11.98
CA PRO A 65 -8.41 1.53 -11.69
C PRO A 65 -7.40 2.15 -10.72
N VAL A 66 -6.88 1.34 -9.81
CA VAL A 66 -5.76 1.72 -8.95
C VAL A 66 -4.48 1.60 -9.78
N SER A 67 -3.67 2.67 -9.81
CA SER A 67 -2.37 2.62 -10.49
C SER A 67 -1.47 1.56 -9.85
N PRO A 68 -0.71 0.78 -10.64
CA PRO A 68 0.21 -0.21 -10.08
C PRO A 68 1.24 0.48 -9.18
N HIS A 69 1.55 -0.15 -8.04
CA HIS A 69 2.49 0.38 -7.04
C HIS A 69 3.60 -0.64 -6.75
N LEU A 70 3.37 -1.58 -5.83
CA LEU A 70 4.38 -2.54 -5.39
C LEU A 70 4.84 -3.48 -6.52
N GLY A 71 3.96 -3.76 -7.49
CA GLY A 71 4.28 -4.62 -8.63
C GLY A 71 5.24 -3.99 -9.65
N ILE A 72 5.43 -2.67 -9.64
CA ILE A 72 6.30 -1.97 -10.61
C ILE A 72 7.39 -1.11 -9.94
N TYR A 73 7.31 -0.89 -8.63
CA TYR A 73 8.24 -0.01 -7.93
C TYR A 73 9.60 -0.68 -7.73
N LYS A 74 10.68 0.06 -7.98
CA LYS A 74 12.05 -0.44 -7.84
C LYS A 74 12.34 -0.83 -6.37
N PRO A 75 12.85 -2.04 -6.10
CA PRO A 75 13.34 -2.42 -4.78
C PRO A 75 14.47 -1.50 -4.30
N GLN A 76 14.34 -0.97 -3.07
CA GLN A 76 15.29 -0.02 -2.48
C GLN A 76 15.55 -0.36 -1.01
N ILE A 77 16.77 -0.09 -0.53
CA ILE A 77 17.20 -0.28 0.87
C ILE A 77 16.46 0.63 1.87
N THR A 78 15.66 1.58 1.38
CA THR A 78 14.82 2.45 2.21
C THR A 78 13.57 1.71 2.69
N TRP A 79 12.81 1.11 1.78
CA TRP A 79 11.52 0.49 2.08
C TRP A 79 11.59 -1.00 2.39
N ILE A 80 12.56 -1.74 1.82
CA ILE A 80 12.69 -3.19 2.06
C ILE A 80 12.94 -3.47 3.55
N PRO A 81 13.91 -2.84 4.23
CA PRO A 81 14.10 -3.04 5.66
C PRO A 81 12.89 -2.60 6.50
N SER A 82 12.14 -1.58 6.06
CA SER A 82 10.90 -1.17 6.72
C SER A 82 9.83 -2.27 6.67
N MET A 83 9.64 -2.90 5.51
CA MET A 83 8.76 -4.07 5.36
C MET A 83 9.22 -5.21 6.26
N PHE A 84 10.50 -5.56 6.23
CA PHE A 84 11.03 -6.63 7.09
C PHE A 84 10.88 -6.30 8.56
N ASN A 85 11.00 -5.04 8.99
CA ASN A 85 10.82 -4.67 10.39
C ASN A 85 9.41 -4.99 10.89
N ARG A 86 8.40 -4.79 10.04
CA ARG A 86 7.01 -5.14 10.34
C ARG A 86 6.84 -6.66 10.39
N ILE A 87 7.38 -7.37 9.41
CA ILE A 87 7.28 -8.84 9.34
C ILE A 87 7.97 -9.48 10.56
N THR A 88 9.20 -9.09 10.87
CA THR A 88 9.93 -9.62 12.03
C THR A 88 9.25 -9.25 13.33
N GLY A 89 8.69 -8.03 13.45
CA GLY A 89 7.92 -7.63 14.63
C GLY A 89 6.66 -8.48 14.84
N ALA A 90 5.95 -8.81 13.75
CA ALA A 90 4.79 -9.70 13.79
C ALA A 90 5.19 -11.15 14.12
N ILE A 91 6.30 -11.65 13.56
CA ILE A 91 6.83 -12.99 13.87
C ILE A 91 7.21 -13.09 15.34
N LEU A 92 7.93 -12.11 15.88
CA LEU A 92 8.37 -12.11 17.27
C LEU A 92 7.19 -11.99 18.25
N SER A 93 6.29 -11.03 18.00
CA SER A 93 5.08 -10.87 18.83
C SER A 93 4.20 -12.12 18.76
N GLY A 94 3.97 -12.65 17.55
CA GLY A 94 3.18 -13.85 17.33
C GLY A 94 3.79 -15.06 18.02
N GLY A 95 5.10 -15.28 17.87
CA GLY A 95 5.82 -16.35 18.55
C GLY A 95 5.74 -16.25 20.07
N PHE A 96 5.89 -15.04 20.63
CA PHE A 96 5.75 -14.80 22.06
C PHE A 96 4.35 -15.15 22.57
N TYR A 97 3.29 -14.65 21.92
CA TYR A 97 1.91 -14.94 22.33
C TYR A 97 1.52 -16.41 22.13
N LEU A 98 1.92 -17.01 20.99
CA LEU A 98 1.65 -18.43 20.73
C LEU A 98 2.33 -19.33 21.75
N PHE A 99 3.59 -19.04 22.09
CA PHE A 99 4.29 -19.80 23.12
C PHE A 99 3.64 -19.60 24.50
N GLY A 100 3.30 -18.36 24.87
CA GLY A 100 2.66 -18.07 26.16
C GLY A 100 1.28 -18.73 26.31
N ILE A 101 0.44 -18.65 25.28
CA ILE A 101 -0.87 -19.33 25.26
C ILE A 101 -0.68 -20.85 25.26
N GLY A 102 0.24 -21.36 24.43
CA GLY A 102 0.58 -22.78 24.38
C GLY A 102 1.00 -23.31 25.75
N TYR A 103 1.88 -22.58 26.44
CA TYR A 103 2.33 -22.91 27.79
C TYR A 103 1.18 -22.91 28.80
N LEU A 104 0.26 -21.95 28.70
CA LEU A 104 -0.91 -21.86 29.59
C LEU A 104 -1.88 -23.05 29.40
N VAL A 105 -2.13 -23.47 28.15
CA VAL A 105 -3.07 -24.57 27.85
C VAL A 105 -2.43 -25.95 27.95
N ALA A 106 -1.10 -26.04 27.94
CA ALA A 106 -0.35 -27.30 27.90
C ALA A 106 -0.81 -28.34 28.93
N PRO A 107 -1.08 -28.01 30.21
CA PRO A 107 -1.53 -28.99 31.19
C PRO A 107 -2.88 -29.64 30.85
N ALA A 108 -3.79 -28.91 30.19
CA ALA A 108 -5.11 -29.44 29.80
C ALA A 108 -5.03 -30.49 28.69
N PHE A 109 -3.96 -30.46 27.89
CA PHE A 109 -3.72 -31.39 26.79
C PHE A 109 -2.60 -32.41 27.08
N GLY A 110 -2.00 -32.36 28.28
CA GLY A 110 -0.84 -33.17 28.63
C GLY A 110 0.41 -32.84 27.81
N TRP A 111 0.54 -31.62 27.30
CA TRP A 111 1.73 -31.18 26.58
C TRP A 111 2.84 -30.77 27.55
N HIS A 112 4.08 -31.07 27.17
CA HIS A 112 5.27 -30.74 27.95
C HIS A 112 6.07 -29.62 27.26
N LEU A 113 5.83 -28.38 27.70
CA LEU A 113 6.50 -27.17 27.21
C LEU A 113 7.50 -26.59 28.23
N GLU A 114 7.83 -27.36 29.28
CA GLU A 114 8.82 -26.98 30.27
C GLU A 114 10.21 -26.89 29.61
N SER A 115 11.01 -25.93 30.06
CA SER A 115 12.34 -25.65 29.48
C SER A 115 13.25 -26.87 29.45
N ALA A 116 13.19 -27.73 30.48
CA ALA A 116 13.97 -28.97 30.55
C ALA A 116 13.62 -29.97 29.44
N VAL A 117 12.32 -30.17 29.17
CA VAL A 117 11.84 -31.11 28.15
C VAL A 117 12.17 -30.57 26.75
N LEU A 118 11.96 -29.27 26.53
CA LEU A 118 12.30 -28.62 25.27
C LEU A 118 13.81 -28.68 25.01
N ALA A 119 14.64 -28.40 26.01
CA ALA A 119 16.10 -28.46 25.90
C ALA A 119 16.60 -29.89 25.62
N ALA A 120 16.07 -30.89 26.34
CA ALA A 120 16.41 -32.28 26.11
C ALA A 120 16.02 -32.73 24.69
N SER A 121 14.81 -32.36 24.25
CA SER A 121 14.33 -32.64 22.89
C SER A 121 15.24 -32.02 21.84
N PHE A 122 15.57 -30.74 22.00
CA PHE A 122 16.45 -30.00 21.09
C PHE A 122 17.88 -30.54 21.09
N ALA A 123 18.37 -31.06 22.22
CA ALA A 123 19.70 -31.64 22.34
C ALA A 123 19.90 -32.89 21.45
N THR A 124 18.83 -33.61 21.12
CA THR A 124 18.89 -34.80 20.24
C THR A 124 19.00 -34.45 18.75
N TRP A 125 18.76 -33.20 18.36
CA TRP A 125 18.71 -32.82 16.95
C TRP A 125 20.10 -32.84 16.28
N PRO A 126 20.16 -33.11 14.96
CA PRO A 126 21.38 -32.92 14.18
C PRO A 126 21.87 -31.47 14.28
N ILE A 127 23.20 -31.28 14.23
CA ILE A 127 23.83 -29.95 14.36
C ILE A 127 23.24 -28.95 13.35
N ALA A 128 23.04 -29.37 12.10
CA ALA A 128 22.43 -28.52 11.07
C ALA A 128 21.02 -28.05 11.46
N ALA A 129 20.19 -28.94 12.00
CA ALA A 129 18.84 -28.61 12.45
C ALA A 129 18.85 -27.64 13.64
N LYS A 130 19.79 -27.82 14.58
CA LYS A 130 19.99 -26.90 15.72
C LYS A 130 20.36 -25.50 15.25
N VAL A 131 21.33 -25.40 14.33
CA VAL A 131 21.77 -24.11 13.78
C VAL A 131 20.63 -23.43 13.02
N LEU A 132 19.90 -24.17 12.18
CA LEU A 132 18.75 -23.62 11.45
C LEU A 132 17.66 -23.09 12.39
N ALA A 133 17.30 -23.86 13.43
CA ALA A 133 16.32 -23.44 14.42
C ALA A 133 16.77 -22.19 15.19
N LYS A 134 18.02 -22.17 15.67
CA LYS A 134 18.59 -20.99 16.33
C LYS A 134 18.61 -19.77 15.40
N MET A 135 19.03 -19.94 14.15
CA MET A 135 19.02 -18.86 13.14
C MET A 135 17.62 -18.33 12.86
N SER A 136 16.61 -19.21 12.80
CA SER A 136 15.22 -18.83 12.54
C SER A 136 14.62 -17.92 13.61
N LEU A 137 15.10 -18.01 14.85
CA LEU A 137 14.72 -17.15 15.98
C LEU A 137 15.65 -15.94 16.10
N ALA A 138 16.97 -16.15 15.96
CA ALA A 138 17.97 -15.11 16.16
C ALA A 138 17.91 -14.03 15.09
N LEU A 139 17.74 -14.38 13.80
CA LEU A 139 17.75 -13.41 12.71
C LEU A 139 16.60 -12.39 12.77
N PRO A 140 15.31 -12.79 12.94
CA PRO A 140 14.24 -11.81 13.09
C PRO A 140 14.43 -10.97 14.36
N PHE A 141 14.93 -11.55 15.46
CA PHE A 141 15.19 -10.85 16.71
C PHE A 141 16.26 -9.76 16.56
N THR A 142 17.44 -10.11 16.04
CA THR A 142 18.55 -9.16 15.86
C THR A 142 18.18 -8.07 14.86
N PHE A 143 17.55 -8.45 13.74
CA PHE A 143 17.10 -7.49 12.73
C PHE A 143 16.07 -6.51 13.26
N HIS A 144 15.02 -6.99 13.93
CA HIS A 144 14.00 -6.11 14.51
C HIS A 144 14.59 -5.17 15.56
N SER A 145 15.52 -5.68 16.39
CA SER A 145 16.15 -4.88 17.44
C SER A 145 17.03 -3.76 16.86
N PHE A 146 17.95 -4.08 15.94
CA PHE A 146 18.84 -3.08 15.36
C PHE A 146 18.11 -2.12 14.44
N ASN A 147 17.18 -2.61 13.62
CA ASN A 147 16.39 -1.73 12.79
C ASN A 147 15.42 -0.87 13.62
N GLY A 148 14.90 -1.40 14.75
CA GLY A 148 14.13 -0.64 15.74
C GLY A 148 14.94 0.52 16.34
N LEU A 149 16.19 0.29 16.74
CA LEU A 149 17.09 1.37 17.19
C LEU A 149 17.31 2.43 16.10
N ARG A 150 17.48 2.00 14.84
CA ARG A 150 17.57 2.92 13.69
C ARG A 150 16.28 3.74 13.52
N HIS A 151 15.11 3.16 13.73
CA HIS A 151 13.84 3.91 13.72
C HIS A 151 13.76 4.93 14.87
N LEU A 152 14.15 4.56 16.08
CA LEU A 152 14.21 5.51 17.21
C LEU A 152 15.18 6.67 16.93
N MET A 153 16.30 6.42 16.24
CA MET A 153 17.18 7.50 15.77
C MET A 153 16.48 8.45 14.80
N TRP A 154 15.66 7.92 13.89
CA TRP A 154 14.87 8.74 12.96
C TRP A 154 13.76 9.53 13.65
N ASP A 155 13.14 8.97 14.69
CA ASP A 155 12.15 9.68 15.52
C ASP A 155 12.78 10.89 16.22
N MET A 156 14.07 10.81 16.53
CA MET A 156 14.88 11.95 17.02
C MET A 156 15.42 12.85 15.89
N THR A 157 14.95 12.69 14.64
CA THR A 157 15.41 13.40 13.43
C THR A 157 16.90 13.24 13.09
N LYS A 158 17.55 12.19 13.59
CA LYS A 158 18.98 11.91 13.35
C LYS A 158 19.14 10.92 12.20
N GLY A 159 20.08 11.18 11.28
CA GLY A 159 20.45 10.22 10.22
C GLY A 159 19.42 10.07 9.08
N ILE A 160 18.66 11.13 8.80
CA ILE A 160 17.52 11.13 7.87
C ILE A 160 17.87 11.55 6.42
N THR A 161 19.13 11.88 6.13
CA THR A 161 19.55 12.14 4.74
C THR A 161 19.58 10.84 3.93
N ASN A 162 19.32 10.89 2.62
CA ASN A 162 19.31 9.70 1.76
C ASN A 162 20.58 8.84 1.89
N ALA A 163 21.76 9.48 1.96
CA ALA A 163 23.03 8.78 2.12
C ALA A 163 23.17 8.12 3.51
N GLN A 164 22.69 8.76 4.57
CA GLN A 164 22.71 8.18 5.93
C GLN A 164 21.69 7.05 6.06
N VAL A 165 20.49 7.21 5.50
CA VAL A 165 19.45 6.18 5.48
C VAL A 165 19.95 4.93 4.73
N ALA A 166 20.61 5.09 3.58
CA ALA A 166 21.18 3.98 2.83
C ALA A 166 22.30 3.26 3.60
N ARG A 167 23.26 4.02 4.16
CA ARG A 167 24.36 3.46 4.96
C ARG A 167 23.87 2.72 6.20
N SER A 168 22.99 3.35 6.98
CA SER A 168 22.41 2.73 8.18
C SER A 168 21.57 1.49 7.84
N GLY A 169 20.90 1.48 6.68
CA GLY A 169 20.16 0.30 6.21
C GLY A 169 21.07 -0.90 5.96
N TRP A 170 22.16 -0.71 5.20
CA TRP A 170 23.14 -1.77 4.96
C TRP A 170 23.89 -2.19 6.22
N PHE A 171 24.21 -1.24 7.11
CA PHE A 171 24.82 -1.54 8.41
C PHE A 171 23.94 -2.45 9.25
N VAL A 172 22.65 -2.13 9.37
CA VAL A 172 21.68 -2.96 10.11
C VAL A 172 21.58 -4.36 9.51
N VAL A 173 21.52 -4.48 8.17
CA VAL A 173 21.49 -5.80 7.51
C VAL A 173 22.74 -6.61 7.91
N GLY A 174 23.93 -6.07 7.70
CA GLY A 174 25.18 -6.77 8.02
C GLY A 174 25.28 -7.15 9.49
N LEU A 175 25.03 -6.20 10.40
CA LEU A 175 25.08 -6.43 11.85
C LEU A 175 24.10 -7.51 12.29
N SER A 176 22.88 -7.53 11.73
CA SER A 176 21.86 -8.51 12.07
C SER A 176 22.28 -9.93 11.72
N PHE A 177 22.85 -10.14 10.54
CA PHE A 177 23.34 -11.46 10.10
C PHE A 177 24.52 -11.92 10.94
N VAL A 178 25.50 -11.05 11.21
CA VAL A 178 26.67 -11.38 12.04
C VAL A 178 26.23 -11.74 13.45
N SER A 179 25.39 -10.91 14.09
CA SER A 179 24.89 -11.20 15.44
C SER A 179 24.03 -12.46 15.49
N ALA A 180 23.17 -12.70 14.49
CA ALA A 180 22.35 -13.90 14.44
C ALA A 180 23.20 -15.17 14.30
N PHE A 181 24.21 -15.12 13.42
CA PHE A 181 25.13 -16.23 13.23
C PHE A 181 25.93 -16.52 14.51
N TYR A 182 26.43 -15.48 15.17
CA TYR A 182 27.09 -15.61 16.46
C TYR A 182 26.17 -16.24 17.52
N LEU A 183 24.92 -15.81 17.62
CA LEU A 183 23.95 -16.41 18.55
C LEU A 183 23.61 -17.87 18.20
N ALA A 184 23.67 -18.24 16.93
CA ALA A 184 23.34 -19.60 16.50
C ALA A 184 24.49 -20.60 16.71
N VAL A 185 25.75 -20.15 16.61
CA VAL A 185 26.93 -21.04 16.61
C VAL A 185 27.83 -20.83 17.83
N GLY A 186 27.86 -19.62 18.40
CA GLY A 186 28.79 -19.23 19.47
C GLY A 186 28.46 -19.73 20.88
N TYR A 187 27.33 -20.42 21.06
CA TYR A 187 26.88 -21.00 22.33
C TYR A 187 26.19 -22.36 22.10
#